data_AF-A0A645BNZ9-F1
#
_entry.id   AF-A0A645BNZ9-F1
#
_cell.length_a   1.000
_cell.length_b   1.000
_cell.length_c   1.000
_cell.angle_alpha   90.00
_cell.angle_beta   90.00
_cell.angle_gamma   90.00
#
_symmetry.space_group_name_H-M   'P 1'
#
loop_
_entity.id
_entity.type
_entity.pdbx_description
1 polymer ?
#
loop_
_entity_poly.entity_id
_entity_poly.type
_entity_poly.pdbx_seq_one_letter_code
_entity_poly.pdbx_strand_id
1 'polypeptide(L)'
;MYGPKSKYKDEVNTKNWTKVMMRPDVRWGHSEPDADPCGYRSLLVLQLAEKYYGDKGLYERAMKDPQRAVRQKAIELVAMVESGAMDYAFEYKSVAVQHKLNYVELPKEINLMDPSNAKDYATVSVELAGKEPGKKMTVKGEPIVYGLTIPKTAPNSKGAMDFVKFVLDPKGGLPVFQNMGQDVVGPSAFGDTSNVPAEVKPLLK
;
A
#
# COMPACT_ATOMS: atom_id res chain seq x y z
N MET A 1 4.29 8.56 -4.15
CA MET A 1 4.45 8.98 -5.57
C MET A 1 4.75 10.47 -5.66
N TYR A 2 5.27 10.92 -6.80
CA TYR A 2 5.54 12.32 -7.14
C TYR A 2 5.54 12.53 -8.66
N GLY A 3 5.38 13.77 -9.09
CA GLY A 3 5.25 14.16 -10.49
C GLY A 3 6.49 14.90 -11.02
N PRO A 4 6.51 15.24 -12.32
CA PRO A 4 7.62 15.96 -12.95
C PRO A 4 7.76 17.40 -12.44
N LYS A 5 6.69 17.98 -11.86
CA LYS A 5 6.67 19.32 -11.28
C LYS A 5 6.96 19.35 -9.78
N SER A 6 7.15 18.19 -9.15
CA SER A 6 7.38 18.09 -7.72
C SER A 6 8.71 18.70 -7.33
N LYS A 7 8.70 19.49 -6.26
CA LYS A 7 9.92 20.06 -5.68
C LYS A 7 10.87 18.97 -5.22
N TYR A 8 12.17 19.14 -5.48
CA TYR A 8 13.24 18.24 -5.05
C TYR A 8 13.12 16.79 -5.59
N LYS A 9 12.39 16.61 -6.70
CA LYS A 9 12.20 15.30 -7.36
C LYS A 9 13.49 14.56 -7.73
N ASP A 10 14.58 15.30 -7.94
CA ASP A 10 15.89 14.76 -8.32
C ASP A 10 16.78 14.46 -7.08
N GLU A 11 16.37 14.91 -5.89
CA GLU A 11 17.06 14.65 -4.61
C GLU A 11 16.41 13.51 -3.81
N VAL A 12 15.10 13.35 -3.94
CA VAL A 12 14.30 12.44 -3.13
C VAL A 12 14.65 10.97 -3.43
N ASN A 13 14.86 10.18 -2.37
CA ASN A 13 15.16 8.76 -2.45
C ASN A 13 14.78 8.05 -1.16
N THR A 14 14.92 6.71 -1.15
CA THR A 14 14.57 5.84 -0.02
C THR A 14 15.21 6.25 1.30
N LYS A 15 16.38 6.91 1.30
CA LYS A 15 17.09 7.28 2.53
C LYS A 15 16.69 8.64 3.10
N ASN A 16 16.11 9.52 2.28
CA ASN A 16 15.88 10.93 2.67
C ASN A 16 14.44 11.41 2.44
N TRP A 17 13.54 10.56 1.94
CA TRP A 17 12.18 10.98 1.56
C TRP A 17 11.43 11.68 2.70
N THR A 18 11.60 11.24 3.95
CA THR A 18 10.99 11.90 5.12
C THR A 18 11.51 13.32 5.29
N LYS A 19 12.82 13.54 5.13
CA LYS A 19 13.44 14.87 5.24
C LYS A 19 13.02 15.80 4.12
N VAL A 20 12.91 15.28 2.90
CA VAL A 20 12.44 16.06 1.74
C VAL A 20 10.98 16.44 1.91
N MET A 21 10.13 15.47 2.27
CA MET A 21 8.70 15.67 2.47
C MET A 21 8.38 16.70 3.56
N MET A 22 9.20 16.76 4.62
CA MET A 22 9.04 17.71 5.73
C MET A 22 9.69 19.09 5.49
N ARG A 23 10.15 19.40 4.26
CA ARG A 23 10.66 20.76 3.96
C ARG A 23 9.49 21.76 3.98
N PRO A 24 9.67 22.98 4.51
CA PRO A 24 8.56 23.94 4.70
C PRO A 24 7.80 24.34 3.44
N ASP A 25 8.41 24.16 2.27
CA ASP A 25 7.86 24.53 0.98
C ASP A 25 7.34 23.34 0.17
N VAL A 26 7.37 22.12 0.72
CA VAL A 26 6.93 20.88 0.06
C VAL A 26 5.51 20.54 0.49
N ARG A 27 4.59 20.45 -0.47
CA ARG A 27 3.22 20.01 -0.23
C ARG A 27 3.13 18.50 -0.37
N TRP A 28 2.58 17.84 0.64
CA TRP A 28 2.37 16.41 0.59
C TRP A 28 1.01 16.00 1.13
N GLY A 29 0.54 14.81 0.78
CA GLY A 29 -0.76 14.36 1.24
C GLY A 29 -0.99 12.86 1.30
N HIS A 30 -2.09 12.51 1.97
CA HIS A 30 -2.64 11.17 2.07
C HIS A 30 -4.17 11.25 2.06
N SER A 31 -4.85 10.15 1.77
CA SER A 31 -6.31 10.12 1.80
C SER A 31 -6.85 10.03 3.23
N GLU A 32 -8.15 10.28 3.38
CA GLU A 32 -8.85 10.32 4.66
C GLU A 32 -8.80 8.94 5.36
N PRO A 33 -8.12 8.81 6.51
CA PRO A 33 -7.97 7.54 7.21
C PRO A 33 -9.27 6.81 7.53
N ASP A 34 -10.35 7.53 7.83
CA ASP A 34 -11.66 6.91 8.14
C ASP A 34 -12.42 6.45 6.89
N ALA A 35 -12.07 6.96 5.70
CA ALA A 35 -12.80 6.70 4.46
C ALA A 35 -12.03 5.83 3.46
N ASP A 36 -10.70 5.75 3.58
CA ASP A 36 -9.83 5.10 2.60
C ASP A 36 -8.68 4.32 3.28
N PRO A 37 -8.53 3.02 2.98
CA PRO A 37 -7.39 2.23 3.42
C PRO A 37 -6.02 2.82 3.12
N CYS A 38 -5.85 3.49 1.97
CA CYS A 38 -4.57 4.15 1.66
C CYS A 38 -4.24 5.24 2.69
N GLY A 39 -5.28 5.92 3.19
CA GLY A 39 -5.18 6.99 4.17
C GLY A 39 -4.61 6.49 5.48
N TYR A 40 -5.25 5.50 6.11
CA TYR A 40 -4.78 4.99 7.39
C TYR A 40 -3.45 4.22 7.24
N ARG A 41 -3.20 3.58 6.08
CA ARG A 41 -1.91 2.92 5.79
C ARG A 41 -0.77 3.92 5.71
N SER A 42 -0.98 5.12 5.19
CA SER A 42 0.04 6.17 5.20
C SER A 42 0.49 6.53 6.63
N LEU A 43 -0.46 6.56 7.58
CA LEU A 43 -0.17 6.85 8.98
C LEU A 43 0.63 5.71 9.62
N LEU A 44 0.28 4.45 9.32
CA LEU A 44 1.03 3.28 9.76
C LEU A 44 2.47 3.29 9.22
N VAL A 45 2.64 3.61 7.92
CA VAL A 45 3.96 3.74 7.28
C VAL A 45 4.80 4.83 7.96
N LEU A 46 4.22 5.99 8.29
CA LEU A 46 4.95 7.05 8.99
C LEU A 46 5.38 6.63 10.41
N GLN A 47 4.53 5.94 11.16
CA GLN A 47 4.89 5.39 12.47
C GLN A 47 5.99 4.32 12.38
N LEU A 48 5.95 3.47 11.34
CA LEU A 48 7.01 2.49 11.09
C LEU A 48 8.31 3.17 10.66
N ALA A 49 8.22 4.21 9.82
CA ALA A 49 9.37 5.01 9.38
C ALA A 49 10.07 5.69 10.56
N GLU A 50 9.33 6.21 11.53
CA GLU A 50 9.90 6.79 12.76
C GLU A 50 10.83 5.80 13.47
N LYS A 51 10.37 4.55 13.65
CA LYS A 51 11.18 3.48 14.25
C LYS A 51 12.35 3.08 13.35
N TYR A 52 12.09 2.87 12.06
CA TYR A 52 13.08 2.37 11.10
C TYR A 52 14.25 3.34 10.87
N TYR A 53 13.98 4.64 10.75
CA TYR A 53 15.01 5.65 10.54
C TYR A 53 15.58 6.22 11.86
N GLY A 54 15.05 5.81 13.02
CA GLY A 54 15.44 6.35 14.32
C GLY A 54 15.11 7.84 14.51
N ASP A 55 14.18 8.37 13.72
CA ASP A 55 13.81 9.78 13.72
C ASP A 55 12.64 10.04 14.68
N LYS A 56 12.96 10.15 15.98
CA LYS A 56 11.98 10.33 17.05
C LYS A 56 11.06 11.53 16.78
N GLY A 57 9.76 11.32 16.91
CA GLY A 57 8.72 12.33 16.70
C GLY A 57 8.41 12.63 15.23
N LEU A 58 8.94 11.84 14.27
CA LEU A 58 8.62 12.00 12.85
C LEU A 58 7.11 11.96 12.60
N TYR A 59 6.39 11.00 13.19
CA TYR A 59 4.95 10.88 12.99
C TYR A 59 4.21 12.12 13.51
N GLU A 60 4.54 12.56 14.72
CA GLU A 60 3.94 13.75 15.33
C GLU A 60 4.19 15.01 14.49
N ARG A 61 5.42 15.21 14.01
CA ARG A 61 5.76 16.34 13.14
C ARG A 61 5.00 16.28 11.82
N ALA A 62 4.91 15.11 11.20
CA ALA A 62 4.14 14.94 9.98
C ALA A 62 2.65 15.26 10.19
N MET A 63 2.05 14.85 11.31
CA MET A 63 0.63 15.14 11.59
C MET A 63 0.35 16.63 11.82
N LYS A 64 1.34 17.37 12.31
CA LYS A 64 1.28 18.81 12.58
C LYS A 64 1.80 19.68 11.43
N ASP A 65 2.30 19.07 10.35
CA ASP A 65 2.88 19.80 9.23
C ASP A 65 1.80 20.65 8.53
N PRO A 66 1.98 21.99 8.43
CA PRO A 66 1.03 22.86 7.75
C PRO A 66 0.92 22.58 6.23
N GLN A 67 1.90 21.90 5.64
CA GLN A 67 1.87 21.50 4.23
C GLN A 67 1.19 20.15 4.00
N ARG A 68 0.80 19.44 5.07
CA ARG A 68 0.03 18.19 4.97
C ARG A 68 -1.37 18.47 4.46
N ALA A 69 -1.76 17.79 3.39
CA ALA A 69 -3.13 17.80 2.87
C ALA A 69 -3.80 16.43 3.00
N VAL A 70 -5.08 16.45 3.39
CA VAL A 70 -5.94 15.26 3.42
C VAL A 70 -7.03 15.40 2.34
N ARG A 71 -7.29 14.33 1.61
CA ARG A 71 -8.36 14.26 0.60
C ARG A 71 -9.26 13.06 0.87
N GLN A 72 -10.50 13.11 0.43
CA GLN A 72 -11.45 12.04 0.74
C GLN A 72 -11.02 10.71 0.13
N LYS A 73 -10.49 10.73 -1.10
CA LYS A 73 -9.98 9.54 -1.79
C LYS A 73 -8.57 9.75 -2.33
N ALA A 74 -7.77 8.69 -2.33
CA ALA A 74 -6.38 8.77 -2.80
C ALA A 74 -6.25 9.18 -4.28
N ILE A 75 -7.24 8.83 -5.12
CA ILE A 75 -7.30 9.25 -6.53
C ILE A 75 -7.32 10.79 -6.72
N GLU A 76 -7.83 11.56 -5.77
CA GLU A 76 -7.78 13.02 -5.85
C GLU A 76 -6.34 13.55 -5.73
N LEU A 77 -5.51 12.86 -4.95
CA LEU A 77 -4.10 13.21 -4.79
C LEU A 77 -3.31 12.94 -6.07
N VAL A 78 -3.68 11.92 -6.84
CA VAL A 78 -3.09 11.63 -8.16
C VAL A 78 -3.22 12.85 -9.06
N ALA A 79 -4.44 13.40 -9.23
CA ALA A 79 -4.69 14.58 -10.05
C ALA A 79 -3.93 15.83 -9.53
N MET A 80 -3.80 15.97 -8.21
CA MET A 80 -3.02 17.07 -7.64
C MET A 80 -1.51 16.93 -7.91
N VAL A 81 -0.97 15.71 -7.88
CA VAL A 81 0.43 15.45 -8.23
C VAL A 81 0.68 15.68 -9.72
N GLU A 82 -0.21 15.20 -10.59
CA GLU A 82 -0.13 15.39 -12.05
C GLU A 82 -0.15 16.88 -12.44
N SER A 83 -1.04 17.66 -11.81
CA SER A 83 -1.14 19.10 -12.08
C SER A 83 0.03 19.91 -11.50
N GLY A 84 0.73 19.38 -10.48
CA GLY A 84 1.74 20.08 -9.70
C GLY A 84 1.17 20.91 -8.54
N ALA A 85 -0.10 20.69 -8.18
CA ALA A 85 -0.71 21.23 -6.97
C ALA A 85 -0.26 20.50 -5.69
N MET A 86 0.34 19.31 -5.83
CA MET A 86 0.94 18.51 -4.77
C MET A 86 2.33 18.06 -5.21
N ASP A 87 3.31 18.09 -4.31
CA ASP A 87 4.66 17.61 -4.62
C ASP A 87 4.76 16.08 -4.37
N TYR A 88 4.22 15.59 -3.25
CA TYR A 88 4.28 14.18 -2.89
C TYR A 88 2.95 13.65 -2.38
N ALA A 89 2.64 12.38 -2.64
CA ALA A 89 1.47 11.75 -2.05
C ALA A 89 1.75 10.30 -1.68
N PHE A 90 1.20 9.87 -0.54
CA PHE A 90 1.12 8.45 -0.19
C PHE A 90 0.09 7.76 -1.08
N GLU A 91 0.52 6.70 -1.75
CA GLU A 91 -0.28 5.94 -2.68
C GLU A 91 0.36 4.56 -2.93
N TYR A 92 -0.42 3.58 -3.36
CA TYR A 92 0.09 2.28 -3.78
C TYR A 92 0.98 2.38 -5.04
N LYS A 93 2.01 1.53 -5.11
CA LYS A 93 2.91 1.43 -6.27
C LYS A 93 2.15 1.21 -7.58
N SER A 94 1.13 0.37 -7.57
CA SER A 94 0.31 0.08 -8.74
C SER A 94 -0.35 1.32 -9.35
N VAL A 95 -0.90 2.20 -8.52
CA VAL A 95 -1.53 3.45 -8.96
C VAL A 95 -0.47 4.39 -9.56
N ALA A 96 0.70 4.51 -8.92
CA ALA A 96 1.80 5.30 -9.48
C ALA A 96 2.22 4.79 -10.87
N VAL A 97 2.36 3.47 -11.04
CA VAL A 97 2.70 2.83 -12.31
C VAL A 97 1.62 3.07 -13.37
N GLN A 98 0.34 2.88 -13.02
CA GLN A 98 -0.80 3.05 -13.93
C GLN A 98 -0.94 4.50 -14.42
N HIS A 99 -0.60 5.48 -13.57
CA HIS A 99 -0.58 6.90 -13.90
C HIS A 99 0.75 7.42 -14.43
N LYS A 100 1.75 6.54 -14.63
CA LYS A 100 3.10 6.90 -15.10
C LYS A 100 3.77 7.99 -14.25
N LEU A 101 3.49 7.98 -12.95
CA LEU A 101 4.10 8.87 -11.96
C LEU A 101 5.36 8.23 -11.37
N ASN A 102 6.30 9.06 -10.94
CA ASN A 102 7.47 8.58 -10.22
C ASN A 102 7.11 8.21 -8.78
N TYR A 103 7.94 7.39 -8.15
CA TYR A 103 7.76 7.00 -6.76
C TYR A 103 9.09 6.70 -6.09
N VAL A 104 9.11 6.85 -4.76
CA VAL A 104 10.20 6.35 -3.93
C VAL A 104 9.81 4.96 -3.44
N GLU A 105 10.65 3.98 -3.71
CA GLU A 105 10.46 2.64 -3.16
C GLU A 105 10.84 2.64 -1.68
N LEU A 106 9.83 2.48 -0.83
CA LEU A 106 10.00 2.43 0.62
C LEU A 106 10.52 1.06 1.05
N PRO A 107 11.35 0.96 2.11
CA PRO A 107 11.84 -0.32 2.62
C PRO A 107 10.69 -1.28 2.96
N LYS A 108 10.91 -2.58 2.73
CA LYS A 108 9.91 -3.62 3.01
C LYS A 108 9.53 -3.70 4.48
N GLU A 109 10.38 -3.23 5.37
CA GLU A 109 10.15 -3.16 6.81
C GLU A 109 9.06 -2.14 7.18
N ILE A 110 8.75 -1.19 6.29
CA ILE A 110 7.78 -0.12 6.56
C ILE A 110 6.65 -0.03 5.55
N ASN A 111 6.82 -0.56 4.33
CA ASN A 111 5.90 -0.33 3.22
C ASN A 111 4.66 -1.25 3.18
N LEU A 112 4.54 -2.16 4.16
CA LEU A 112 3.43 -3.11 4.32
C LEU A 112 3.33 -4.18 3.21
N MET A 113 4.37 -4.43 2.41
CA MET A 113 4.28 -5.36 1.29
C MET A 113 4.56 -6.84 1.64
N ASP A 114 5.38 -7.11 2.66
CA ASP A 114 6.00 -8.42 2.87
C ASP A 114 5.32 -9.18 4.02
N PRO A 115 4.67 -10.33 3.75
CA PRO A 115 4.06 -11.16 4.79
C PRO A 115 5.03 -11.59 5.90
N SER A 116 6.35 -11.70 5.63
CA SER A 116 7.33 -12.06 6.67
C SER A 116 7.44 -11.00 7.77
N ASN A 117 7.08 -9.75 7.48
CA ASN A 117 7.17 -8.62 8.39
C ASN A 117 5.86 -8.38 9.16
N ALA A 118 4.88 -9.28 9.08
CA ALA A 118 3.56 -9.10 9.70
C ALA A 118 3.62 -8.76 11.20
N LYS A 119 4.55 -9.38 11.96
CA LYS A 119 4.72 -9.09 13.39
C LYS A 119 5.22 -7.66 13.62
N ASP A 120 6.13 -7.18 12.79
CA ASP A 120 6.72 -5.84 12.92
C ASP A 120 5.73 -4.77 12.50
N TYR A 121 4.96 -5.00 11.41
CA TYR A 121 3.87 -4.12 11.01
C TYR A 121 2.82 -3.98 12.13
N ALA A 122 2.51 -5.08 12.82
CA ALA A 122 1.53 -5.09 13.92
C ALA A 122 1.99 -4.32 15.18
N THR A 123 3.23 -3.81 15.23
CA THR A 123 3.73 -2.97 16.33
C THR A 123 3.24 -1.52 16.28
N VAL A 124 2.55 -1.13 15.20
CA VAL A 124 1.91 0.18 15.05
C VAL A 124 0.41 0.02 14.84
N SER A 125 -0.33 1.05 15.21
CA SER A 125 -1.78 1.06 15.04
C SER A 125 -2.31 2.48 14.88
N VAL A 126 -3.52 2.57 14.36
CA VAL A 126 -4.28 3.81 14.19
C VAL A 126 -5.68 3.60 14.75
N GLU A 127 -6.22 4.64 15.39
CA GLU A 127 -7.62 4.68 15.78
C GLU A 127 -8.43 5.32 14.65
N LEU A 128 -9.46 4.62 14.20
CA LEU A 128 -10.38 5.06 13.17
C LEU A 128 -11.81 5.14 13.73
N ALA A 129 -12.70 5.81 13.02
CA ALA A 129 -14.13 5.75 13.28
C ALA A 129 -14.63 4.29 13.23
N GLY A 130 -15.33 3.88 14.28
CA GLY A 130 -15.96 2.57 14.38
C GLY A 130 -17.27 2.49 13.58
N LYS A 131 -17.87 1.30 13.57
CA LYS A 131 -19.14 1.04 12.86
C LYS A 131 -20.34 1.84 13.37
N GLU A 132 -20.27 2.35 14.60
CA GLU A 132 -21.31 3.15 15.22
C GLU A 132 -20.79 4.57 15.53
N PRO A 133 -21.64 5.61 15.39
CA PRO A 133 -21.25 6.98 15.71
C PRO A 133 -20.64 7.12 17.10
N GLY A 134 -19.49 7.77 17.19
CA GLY A 134 -18.77 8.00 18.45
C GLY A 134 -17.97 6.80 18.97
N LYS A 135 -18.11 5.60 18.39
CA LYS A 135 -17.19 4.49 18.67
C LYS A 135 -15.94 4.61 17.82
N LYS A 136 -14.82 4.14 18.37
CA LYS A 136 -13.56 3.99 17.64
C LYS A 136 -13.24 2.52 17.42
N MET A 137 -12.45 2.24 16.38
CA MET A 137 -11.82 0.95 16.18
C MET A 137 -10.31 1.11 16.01
N THR A 138 -9.55 0.15 16.51
CA THR A 138 -8.10 0.11 16.35
C THR A 138 -7.76 -0.77 15.17
N VAL A 139 -7.04 -0.22 14.19
CA VAL A 139 -6.47 -0.97 13.06
C VAL A 139 -4.97 -1.09 13.28
N LYS A 140 -4.45 -2.32 13.26
CA LYS A 140 -3.02 -2.60 13.34
C LYS A 140 -2.42 -2.64 11.94
N GLY A 141 -1.12 -2.37 11.83
CA GLY A 141 -0.38 -2.62 10.59
C GLY A 141 -0.39 -4.10 10.23
N GLU A 142 -0.67 -4.39 8.96
CA GLU A 142 -0.68 -5.73 8.40
C GLU A 142 -0.21 -5.71 6.94
N PRO A 143 0.29 -6.84 6.40
CA PRO A 143 0.67 -6.93 5.00
C PRO A 143 -0.51 -6.67 4.06
N ILE A 144 -0.26 -5.92 2.99
CA ILE A 144 -1.23 -5.65 1.92
C ILE A 144 -1.15 -6.80 0.92
N VAL A 145 -1.94 -7.85 1.15
CA VAL A 145 -1.97 -9.05 0.30
C VAL A 145 -3.33 -9.23 -0.35
N TYR A 146 -3.32 -9.61 -1.63
CA TYR A 146 -4.54 -10.04 -2.33
C TYR A 146 -4.76 -11.52 -2.12
N GLY A 147 -5.97 -11.87 -1.67
CA GLY A 147 -6.46 -13.24 -1.61
C GLY A 147 -7.41 -13.53 -2.77
N LEU A 148 -7.39 -14.76 -3.26
CA LEU A 148 -8.36 -15.28 -4.21
C LEU A 148 -8.85 -16.65 -3.74
N THR A 149 -10.11 -16.98 -4.05
CA THR A 149 -10.72 -18.27 -3.69
C THR A 149 -11.77 -18.67 -4.71
N ILE A 150 -12.05 -19.97 -4.80
CA ILE A 150 -13.20 -20.50 -5.53
C ILE A 150 -14.30 -20.78 -4.49
N PRO A 151 -15.43 -20.04 -4.50
CA PRO A 151 -16.54 -20.32 -3.61
C PRO A 151 -17.05 -21.75 -3.78
N LYS A 152 -17.43 -22.41 -2.68
CA LYS A 152 -17.95 -23.80 -2.69
C LYS A 152 -19.18 -23.96 -3.59
N THR A 153 -19.93 -22.88 -3.79
CA THR A 153 -21.16 -22.82 -4.58
C THR A 153 -20.95 -22.28 -6.01
N ALA A 154 -19.70 -22.24 -6.49
CA ALA A 154 -19.40 -21.72 -7.83
C ALA A 154 -20.23 -22.48 -8.90
N PRO A 155 -21.08 -21.77 -9.68
CA PRO A 155 -21.95 -22.42 -10.66
C PRO A 155 -21.17 -23.01 -11.85
N ASN A 156 -19.95 -22.53 -12.07
CA ASN A 156 -19.01 -23.05 -13.05
C ASN A 156 -17.64 -23.28 -12.38
N SER A 157 -17.56 -24.31 -11.53
CA SER A 157 -16.33 -24.65 -10.81
C SER A 157 -15.14 -24.94 -11.74
N LYS A 158 -15.40 -25.50 -12.93
CA LYS A 158 -14.35 -25.77 -13.93
C LYS A 158 -13.76 -24.48 -14.48
N GLY A 159 -14.60 -23.54 -14.95
CA GLY A 159 -14.13 -22.24 -15.42
C GLY A 159 -13.45 -21.42 -14.33
N ALA A 160 -13.95 -21.50 -13.08
CA ALA A 160 -13.28 -20.87 -11.93
C ALA A 160 -11.88 -21.47 -11.69
N MET A 161 -11.73 -22.80 -11.80
CA MET A 161 -10.44 -23.47 -11.69
C MET A 161 -9.47 -23.02 -12.78
N ASP A 162 -9.93 -22.96 -14.03
CA ASP A 162 -9.10 -22.51 -15.15
C ASP A 162 -8.66 -21.06 -14.98
N PHE A 163 -9.54 -20.19 -14.48
CA PHE A 163 -9.20 -18.80 -14.17
C PHE A 163 -8.17 -18.69 -13.03
N VAL A 164 -8.32 -19.46 -11.95
CA VAL A 164 -7.34 -19.48 -10.85
C VAL A 164 -5.98 -19.94 -11.36
N LYS A 165 -5.92 -21.01 -12.16
CA LYS A 165 -4.65 -21.46 -12.75
C LYS A 165 -4.02 -20.37 -13.60
N PHE A 166 -4.80 -19.68 -14.44
CA PHE A 166 -4.31 -18.57 -15.23
C PHE A 166 -3.75 -17.44 -14.36
N VAL A 167 -4.48 -17.00 -13.34
CA VAL A 167 -4.05 -15.92 -12.42
C VAL A 167 -2.73 -16.27 -11.74
N LEU A 168 -2.54 -17.52 -11.34
CA LEU A 168 -1.36 -18.02 -10.64
C LEU A 168 -0.20 -18.42 -11.56
N ASP A 169 -0.41 -18.48 -12.87
CA ASP A 169 0.61 -18.91 -13.84
C ASP A 169 1.75 -17.89 -13.95
N PRO A 170 3.02 -18.28 -13.70
CA PRO A 170 4.20 -17.44 -13.90
C PRO A 170 4.37 -16.90 -15.33
N LYS A 171 3.77 -17.54 -16.33
CA LYS A 171 3.78 -17.11 -17.74
C LYS A 171 2.44 -16.54 -18.20
N GLY A 172 1.43 -16.52 -17.33
CA GLY A 172 0.07 -16.07 -17.63
C GLY A 172 -0.30 -14.81 -16.86
N GLY A 173 -1.08 -14.97 -15.79
CA GLY A 173 -1.65 -13.88 -15.02
C GLY A 173 -0.65 -13.13 -14.15
N LEU A 174 0.36 -13.79 -13.57
CA LEU A 174 1.32 -13.13 -12.66
C LEU A 174 2.09 -11.97 -13.34
N PRO A 175 2.59 -12.11 -14.60
CA PRO A 175 3.15 -10.99 -15.34
C PRO A 175 2.22 -9.78 -15.49
N VAL A 176 0.89 -9.99 -15.56
CA VAL A 176 -0.08 -8.88 -15.66
C VAL A 176 -0.04 -8.01 -14.39
N PHE A 177 -0.03 -8.63 -13.21
CA PHE A 177 0.11 -7.92 -11.94
C PHE A 177 1.43 -7.14 -11.87
N GLN A 178 2.54 -7.79 -12.21
CA GLN A 178 3.87 -7.17 -12.19
C GLN A 178 3.93 -5.94 -13.12
N ASN A 179 3.41 -6.07 -14.34
CA ASN A 179 3.37 -4.98 -15.31
C ASN A 179 2.49 -3.81 -14.85
N MET A 180 1.47 -4.08 -14.03
CA MET A 180 0.60 -3.07 -13.43
C MET A 180 1.09 -2.55 -12.07
N GLY A 181 2.35 -2.82 -11.71
CA GLY A 181 2.99 -2.33 -10.48
C GLY A 181 2.55 -3.03 -9.20
N GLN A 182 1.93 -4.22 -9.32
CA GLN A 182 1.60 -5.08 -8.19
C GLN A 182 2.66 -6.17 -8.05
N ASP A 183 3.55 -5.99 -7.08
CA ASP A 183 4.63 -6.94 -6.82
C ASP A 183 4.06 -8.30 -6.36
N VAL A 184 4.70 -9.37 -6.84
CA VAL A 184 4.25 -10.74 -6.57
C VAL A 184 5.09 -11.32 -5.43
N VAL A 185 4.52 -11.27 -4.22
CA VAL A 185 5.08 -11.87 -2.99
C VAL A 185 4.71 -13.36 -2.80
N GLY A 186 3.83 -13.88 -3.66
CA GLY A 186 3.44 -15.30 -3.69
C GLY A 186 3.67 -15.93 -5.07
N PRO A 187 2.76 -16.80 -5.54
CA PRO A 187 1.55 -17.26 -4.86
C PRO A 187 1.84 -18.32 -3.79
N SER A 188 1.15 -18.25 -2.66
CA SER A 188 1.23 -19.24 -1.57
C SER A 188 -0.17 -19.49 -1.00
N ALA A 189 -0.37 -20.66 -0.40
CA ALA A 189 -1.62 -20.97 0.29
C ALA A 189 -1.61 -20.45 1.73
N PHE A 190 -2.74 -19.95 2.21
CA PHE A 190 -2.94 -19.48 3.58
C PHE A 190 -4.16 -20.18 4.21
N GLY A 191 -4.10 -20.42 5.53
CA GLY A 191 -5.16 -21.10 6.27
C GLY A 191 -5.06 -22.63 6.18
N ASP A 192 -6.20 -23.31 6.05
CA ASP A 192 -6.24 -24.77 5.88
C ASP A 192 -5.85 -25.16 4.45
N THR A 193 -4.57 -25.55 4.29
CA THR A 193 -4.00 -25.91 2.98
C THR A 193 -4.36 -27.33 2.54
N SER A 194 -5.02 -28.14 3.38
CA SER A 194 -5.42 -29.51 3.02
C SER A 194 -6.42 -29.53 1.86
N ASN A 195 -7.21 -28.47 1.73
CA ASN A 195 -8.24 -28.30 0.70
C ASN A 195 -7.74 -27.67 -0.61
N VAL A 196 -6.44 -27.38 -0.73
CA VAL A 196 -5.88 -26.84 -1.97
C VAL A 196 -5.98 -27.92 -3.06
N PRO A 197 -6.66 -27.64 -4.19
CA PRO A 197 -6.81 -28.60 -5.29
C PRO A 197 -5.46 -29.07 -5.83
N ALA A 198 -5.34 -30.36 -6.15
CA ALA A 198 -4.09 -30.95 -6.62
C ALA A 198 -3.52 -30.23 -7.85
N GLU A 199 -4.39 -29.70 -8.71
CA GLU A 199 -4.03 -28.98 -9.94
C GLU A 199 -3.50 -27.56 -9.68
N VAL A 200 -3.69 -27.00 -8.48
CA VAL A 200 -3.19 -25.67 -8.08
C VAL A 200 -1.86 -25.77 -7.32
N LYS A 201 -1.62 -26.88 -6.60
CA LYS A 201 -0.41 -27.09 -5.80
C LYS A 201 0.90 -26.80 -6.55
N PRO A 202 1.09 -27.21 -7.83
CA PRO A 202 2.33 -26.93 -8.56
C PRO A 202 2.55 -25.45 -8.89
N LEU A 203 1.51 -24.62 -8.81
CA LEU A 203 1.58 -23.19 -9.07
C LEU A 203 1.93 -22.38 -7.81
N LEU A 204 1.91 -22.99 -6.63
CA LEU A 204 2.25 -22.35 -5.36
C LEU A 204 3.74 -22.46 -5.07
N LYS A 205 4.31 -21.42 -4.46
CA LYS A 205 5.66 -21.36 -3.91
C LYS A 205 5.69 -21.75 -2.44
#